data_AF-A0A1H4J4U7-F1
#
_entry.id   AF-A0A1H4J4U7-F1
#
_cell.length_a   1.000
_cell.length_b   1.000
_cell.length_c   1.000
_cell.angle_alpha   90.00
_cell.angle_beta   90.00
_cell.angle_gamma   90.00
#
_symmetry.space_group_name_H-M   'P 1'
#
loop_
_entity.id
_entity.type
_entity.pdbx_description
1 polymer ?
#
loop_
_entity_poly.entity_id
_entity_poly.type
_entity_poly.pdbx_seq_one_letter_code
_entity_poly.pdbx_strand_id
1 'polypeptide(L)'
;MEAKKQENIEKYIHNKMSGEERSTFENEMKLDSELKEDVILQLNMHRILSNNKDFHKDSIFNLNEEKNAIKDLLKSEELSKTSDYIRKNTSTYKNRKKRFNFYKYAASIAAMILLSFFVKNSVLSDNTDFYREYADWNNLPSLVEKGTNENWLNTIEVLYKNKEYETIVKLDNEHSNDAYFLIYKGVAYAQLNDINNANRVFDLLVNNDSLESTRGYWYKLLLLLKENKKEEAKKLLILILKDKNNYNYNKAKEIHTKME
;
A
#
# COMPACT_ATOMS: atom_id res chain seq x y z
N MET A 1 19.76 33.22 9.08
CA MET A 1 18.75 34.17 8.55
C MET A 1 17.48 33.41 8.15
N GLU A 2 17.62 32.34 7.37
CA GLU A 2 16.52 31.45 6.96
C GLU A 2 15.73 30.82 8.12
N ALA A 3 16.39 30.37 9.20
CA ALA A 3 15.69 29.79 10.35
C ALA A 3 14.71 30.78 11.03
N LYS A 4 15.07 32.06 11.09
CA LYS A 4 14.20 33.11 11.65
C LYS A 4 13.04 33.45 10.70
N LYS A 5 13.29 33.41 9.38
CA LYS A 5 12.26 33.56 8.34
C LYS A 5 11.22 32.45 8.50
N GLN A 6 11.68 31.20 8.63
CA GLN A 6 10.81 30.03 8.78
C GLN A 6 9.96 30.09 10.06
N GLU A 7 10.57 30.47 11.19
CA GLU A 7 9.86 30.63 12.46
C GLU A 7 8.76 31.70 12.38
N ASN A 8 9.01 32.80 11.67
CA ASN A 8 8.01 33.85 11.45
C ASN A 8 6.85 33.36 10.57
N ILE A 9 7.13 32.60 9.50
CA ILE A 9 6.08 32.00 8.66
C ILE A 9 5.20 31.07 9.50
N GLU A 10 5.79 30.23 10.35
CA GLU A 10 5.03 29.35 11.24
C GLU A 10 4.19 30.11 12.26
N LYS A 11 4.73 31.16 12.88
CA LYS A 11 3.98 32.01 13.82
C LYS A 11 2.81 32.71 13.11
N TYR A 12 3.01 33.15 11.88
CA TYR A 12 1.96 33.77 11.07
C TYR A 12 0.84 32.78 10.75
N ILE A 13 1.17 31.59 10.24
CA ILE A 13 0.20 30.55 9.87
C ILE A 13 -0.61 30.08 11.08
N HIS A 14 0.01 29.95 12.26
CA HIS A 14 -0.66 29.50 13.48
C HIS A 14 -1.29 30.63 14.31
N ASN A 15 -1.36 31.86 13.78
CA ASN A 15 -1.90 33.04 14.48
C ASN A 15 -1.25 33.31 15.85
N LYS A 16 0.07 33.11 15.95
CA LYS A 16 0.88 33.32 17.17
C LYS A 16 1.64 34.66 17.19
N MET A 17 1.46 35.49 16.17
CA MET A 17 2.01 36.85 16.13
C MET A 17 1.08 37.83 16.85
N SER A 18 1.65 38.80 17.56
CA SER A 18 0.91 39.97 18.05
C SER A 18 0.43 40.85 16.88
N GLY A 19 -0.51 41.76 17.14
CA GLY A 19 -1.07 42.62 16.07
C GLY A 19 -0.03 43.50 15.37
N GLU A 20 0.95 44.00 16.12
CA GLU A 20 2.04 44.83 15.59
C GLU A 20 3.05 43.98 14.77
N GLU A 21 3.42 42.81 15.29
CA GLU A 21 4.29 41.86 14.58
C GLU A 21 3.65 41.37 13.29
N ARG A 22 2.35 41.07 13.33
CA ARG A 22 1.59 40.64 12.15
C ARG A 22 1.52 41.73 11.09
N SER A 23 1.24 42.97 11.48
CA SER A 23 1.18 44.08 10.53
C SER A 23 2.55 44.34 9.89
N THR A 24 3.64 44.16 10.64
CA THR A 24 5.00 44.29 10.14
C THR A 24 5.30 43.20 9.11
N PHE A 25 5.00 41.95 9.46
CA PHE A 25 5.18 40.80 8.58
C PHE A 25 4.33 40.88 7.30
N GLU A 26 3.10 41.38 7.39
CA GLU A 26 2.25 41.60 6.22
C GLU A 26 2.75 42.72 5.31
N ASN A 27 3.43 43.73 5.84
CA ASN A 27 4.10 44.73 5.04
C ASN A 27 5.38 44.19 4.40
N GLU A 28 6.13 43.33 5.10
CA GLU A 28 7.28 42.62 4.53
C GLU A 28 6.86 41.74 3.33
N MET A 29 5.75 40.98 3.46
CA MET A 29 5.19 40.18 2.36
C MET A 29 4.72 41.00 1.16
N LYS A 30 4.42 42.30 1.32
CA LYS A 30 4.08 43.18 0.18
C LYS A 30 5.32 43.63 -0.58
N LEU A 31 6.44 43.75 0.11
CA LEU A 31 7.71 44.24 -0.44
C LEU A 31 8.58 43.09 -0.96
N ASP A 32 8.43 41.88 -0.41
CA ASP A 32 9.19 40.68 -0.76
C ASP A 32 8.28 39.61 -1.39
N SER A 33 8.40 39.45 -2.71
CA SER A 33 7.64 38.45 -3.47
C SER A 33 8.04 37.01 -3.15
N GLU A 34 9.31 36.76 -2.81
CA GLU A 34 9.83 35.44 -2.48
C GLU A 34 9.30 34.98 -1.13
N LEU A 35 9.31 35.87 -0.12
CA LEU A 35 8.67 35.63 1.17
C LEU A 35 7.17 35.34 1.03
N LYS A 36 6.48 36.09 0.16
CA LYS A 36 5.06 35.86 -0.11
C LYS A 36 4.79 34.48 -0.71
N GLU A 37 5.61 34.04 -1.66
CA GLU A 37 5.50 32.70 -2.27
C GLU A 37 5.75 31.59 -1.25
N ASP A 38 6.76 31.74 -0.39
CA ASP A 38 7.07 30.78 0.68
C ASP A 38 5.90 30.63 1.66
N VAL A 39 5.30 31.74 2.08
CA VAL A 39 4.13 31.74 2.97
C VAL A 39 2.95 31.04 2.30
N ILE A 40 2.70 31.31 1.02
CA ILE A 40 1.62 30.67 0.25
C ILE A 40 1.85 29.16 0.13
N LEU A 41 3.07 28.73 -0.16
CA LEU A 41 3.41 27.32 -0.28
C LEU A 41 3.15 26.56 1.03
N GLN A 42 3.62 27.11 2.15
CA GLN A 42 3.45 26.49 3.47
C GLN A 42 2.00 26.48 3.93
N LEU A 43 1.24 27.54 3.64
CA LEU A 43 -0.19 27.61 3.92
C LEU A 43 -0.96 26.55 3.11
N ASN A 44 -0.60 26.34 1.84
CA ASN A 44 -1.19 25.29 1.01
C ASN A 44 -0.85 23.87 1.52
N MET A 45 0.39 23.65 1.95
CA MET A 45 0.81 22.36 2.54
C MET A 45 0.05 22.09 3.84
N HIS A 46 -0.03 23.07 4.74
CA HIS A 46 -0.80 22.96 5.99
C HIS A 46 -2.28 22.71 5.70
N ARG A 47 -2.86 23.34 4.67
CA ARG A 47 -4.26 23.12 4.24
C ARG A 47 -4.53 21.70 3.76
N ILE A 48 -3.60 21.09 3.02
CA ILE A 48 -3.74 19.70 2.54
C ILE A 48 -3.62 18.71 3.71
N LEU A 49 -2.71 18.97 4.65
CA LEU A 49 -2.42 18.07 5.77
C LEU A 49 -3.43 18.17 6.91
N SER A 50 -4.06 19.34 7.12
CA SER A 50 -4.91 19.58 8.29
C SER A 50 -6.34 19.04 8.21
N ASN A 51 -6.74 18.38 7.11
CA ASN A 51 -7.94 17.53 6.96
C ASN A 51 -9.26 17.99 7.63
N ASN A 52 -9.41 19.29 7.88
CA ASN A 52 -10.51 19.88 8.63
C ASN A 52 -11.56 20.42 7.65
N LYS A 53 -12.73 19.81 7.67
CA LYS A 53 -13.86 20.09 6.76
C LYS A 53 -14.50 21.48 6.94
N ASP A 54 -14.10 22.24 7.97
CA ASP A 54 -14.79 23.48 8.38
C ASP A 54 -14.09 24.80 8.01
N PHE A 55 -12.96 24.77 7.28
CA PHE A 55 -12.17 25.99 7.06
C PHE A 55 -12.58 26.84 5.82
N HIS A 56 -13.72 26.55 5.19
CA HIS A 56 -14.15 27.25 3.96
C HIS A 56 -14.73 28.66 4.18
N LYS A 57 -14.79 29.17 5.42
CA LYS A 57 -15.56 30.39 5.69
C LYS A 57 -14.77 31.69 5.55
N ASP A 58 -13.48 31.71 5.86
CA ASP A 58 -12.69 32.95 5.95
C ASP A 58 -11.37 32.88 5.17
N SER A 59 -11.42 32.50 3.89
CA SER A 59 -10.25 32.63 3.03
C SER A 59 -9.95 34.10 2.73
N ILE A 60 -8.70 34.53 2.99
CA ILE A 60 -8.16 35.87 2.65
C ILE A 60 -8.27 36.19 1.14
N PHE A 61 -8.52 35.17 0.30
CA PHE A 61 -8.92 35.32 -1.10
C PHE A 61 -10.42 35.15 -1.26
N ASN A 62 -11.08 36.18 -1.79
CA ASN A 62 -12.52 36.27 -1.98
C ASN A 62 -12.99 35.38 -3.17
N LEU A 63 -12.84 34.06 -3.03
CA LEU A 63 -13.27 33.05 -4.02
C LEU A 63 -14.77 33.14 -4.38
N ASN A 64 -15.56 33.84 -3.55
CA ASN A 64 -16.96 34.12 -3.82
C ASN A 64 -17.16 35.10 -4.97
N GLU A 65 -16.27 36.09 -5.16
CA GLU A 65 -16.39 37.04 -6.28
C GLU A 65 -16.16 36.35 -7.62
N GLU A 66 -15.08 35.57 -7.74
CA GLU A 66 -14.77 34.85 -8.98
C GLU A 66 -15.85 33.79 -9.31
N LYS A 67 -16.34 33.07 -8.28
CA LYS A 67 -17.47 32.14 -8.42
C LYS A 67 -18.75 32.85 -8.87
N ASN A 68 -19.05 34.04 -8.33
CA ASN A 68 -20.23 34.80 -8.72
C ASN A 68 -20.10 35.34 -10.14
N ALA A 69 -18.93 35.84 -10.53
CA ALA A 69 -18.65 36.29 -11.90
C ALA A 69 -18.84 35.16 -12.93
N ILE A 70 -18.34 33.95 -12.64
CA ILE A 70 -18.56 32.77 -13.49
C ILE A 70 -20.05 32.41 -13.55
N LYS A 71 -20.75 32.45 -12.42
CA LYS A 71 -22.19 32.15 -12.37
C LYS A 71 -23.02 33.15 -13.18
N ASP A 72 -22.66 34.42 -13.14
CA ASP A 72 -23.33 35.47 -13.89
C ASP A 72 -23.02 35.38 -15.38
N LEU A 73 -21.77 35.06 -15.75
CA LEU A 73 -21.40 34.75 -17.14
C LEU A 73 -22.22 33.57 -17.68
N LEU A 74 -22.34 32.47 -16.93
CA LEU A 74 -23.13 31.29 -17.31
C LEU A 74 -24.64 31.60 -17.46
N LYS A 75 -25.13 32.64 -16.79
CA LYS A 75 -26.51 33.13 -16.90
C LYS A 75 -26.69 34.23 -17.94
N SER A 76 -25.61 34.65 -18.60
CA SER A 76 -25.69 35.63 -19.67
C SER A 76 -26.65 35.14 -20.77
N GLU A 77 -27.32 36.09 -21.39
CA GLU A 77 -28.31 35.82 -22.44
C GLU A 77 -27.70 34.99 -23.59
N GLU A 78 -26.43 35.26 -23.93
CA GLU A 78 -25.70 34.56 -24.98
C GLU A 78 -25.47 33.07 -24.66
N LEU A 79 -24.97 32.76 -23.46
CA LEU A 79 -24.74 31.37 -23.05
C LEU A 79 -26.04 30.61 -22.78
N SER A 80 -27.08 31.29 -22.27
CA SER A 80 -28.41 30.69 -22.11
C SER A 80 -29.02 30.31 -23.47
N LYS A 81 -28.99 31.20 -24.46
CA LYS A 81 -29.49 30.92 -25.82
C LYS A 81 -28.76 29.77 -26.48
N THR A 82 -27.44 29.70 -26.30
CA THR A 82 -26.60 28.61 -26.83
C THR A 82 -26.97 27.27 -26.17
N SER A 83 -27.15 27.25 -24.85
CA SER A 83 -27.58 26.07 -24.11
C SER A 83 -28.97 25.57 -24.56
N ASP A 84 -29.91 26.49 -24.77
CA ASP A 84 -31.27 26.16 -25.20
C ASP A 84 -31.32 25.65 -26.65
N TYR A 85 -30.52 26.24 -27.55
CA TYR A 85 -30.38 25.76 -28.92
C TYR A 85 -29.85 24.31 -28.97
N ILE A 86 -28.80 24.00 -28.20
CA ILE A 86 -28.24 22.64 -28.12
C ILE A 86 -29.28 21.67 -27.56
N ARG A 87 -30.03 22.05 -26.53
CA ARG A 87 -31.04 21.21 -25.88
C ARG A 87 -32.23 20.91 -26.80
N LYS A 88 -32.68 21.91 -27.55
CA LYS A 88 -33.78 21.78 -28.52
C LYS A 88 -33.38 20.83 -29.66
N ASN A 89 -32.17 20.98 -30.20
CA ASN A 89 -31.70 20.20 -31.36
C ASN A 89 -31.19 18.80 -31.02
N THR A 90 -30.89 18.50 -29.75
CA THR A 90 -30.55 17.14 -29.29
C THR A 90 -31.78 16.31 -28.90
N SER A 91 -32.92 16.94 -28.63
CA SER A 91 -34.17 16.25 -28.27
C SER A 91 -34.78 15.42 -29.41
N THR A 92 -34.56 15.82 -30.67
CA THR A 92 -35.03 15.11 -31.87
C THR A 92 -34.29 13.79 -32.13
N TYR A 93 -33.05 13.64 -31.65
CA TYR A 93 -32.27 12.41 -31.78
C TYR A 93 -32.59 11.35 -30.71
N LYS A 94 -33.18 11.73 -29.57
CA LYS A 94 -33.46 10.81 -28.45
C LYS A 94 -34.73 9.94 -28.63
N ASN A 95 -35.63 10.28 -29.55
CA ASN A 95 -36.94 9.61 -29.65
C ASN A 95 -37.03 8.42 -30.63
N ARG A 96 -35.93 7.93 -31.19
CA ARG A 96 -35.94 6.64 -31.90
C ARG A 96 -35.85 5.49 -30.89
N LYS A 97 -36.99 5.01 -30.38
CA LYS A 97 -37.05 3.75 -29.62
C LYS A 97 -36.64 2.59 -30.52
N LYS A 98 -35.35 2.21 -30.51
CA LYS A 98 -34.90 0.94 -31.07
C LYS A 98 -35.50 -0.19 -30.23
N ARG A 99 -36.29 -1.07 -30.86
CA ARG A 99 -36.77 -2.31 -30.23
C ARG A 99 -35.55 -3.15 -29.88
N PHE A 100 -35.28 -3.26 -28.57
CA PHE A 100 -34.12 -3.96 -28.05
C PHE A 100 -34.45 -5.45 -27.95
N ASN A 101 -33.94 -6.26 -28.89
CA ASN A 101 -34.15 -7.71 -28.86
C ASN A 101 -33.19 -8.34 -27.85
N PHE A 102 -33.61 -8.39 -26.59
CA PHE A 102 -32.78 -8.84 -25.45
C PHE A 102 -32.22 -10.27 -25.64
N TYR A 103 -32.90 -11.13 -26.40
CA TYR A 103 -32.48 -12.50 -26.70
C TYR A 103 -31.11 -12.59 -27.38
N LYS A 104 -30.68 -11.54 -28.11
CA LYS A 104 -29.34 -11.51 -28.73
C LYS A 104 -28.20 -11.40 -27.71
N TYR A 105 -28.51 -10.97 -26.48
CA TYR A 105 -27.55 -10.78 -25.39
C TYR A 105 -27.69 -11.83 -24.29
N ALA A 106 -28.69 -12.72 -24.39
CA ALA A 106 -28.95 -13.73 -23.36
C ALA A 106 -27.75 -14.66 -23.16
N ALA A 107 -27.08 -15.06 -24.24
CA ALA A 107 -25.89 -15.92 -24.19
C ALA A 107 -24.68 -15.24 -23.53
N SER A 108 -24.44 -13.95 -23.81
CA SER A 108 -23.32 -13.21 -23.19
C SER A 108 -23.58 -12.90 -21.73
N ILE A 109 -24.83 -12.63 -21.35
CA ILE A 109 -25.24 -12.44 -19.95
C ILE A 109 -25.09 -13.76 -19.19
N ALA A 110 -25.52 -14.90 -19.75
CA ALA A 110 -25.33 -16.20 -19.14
C ALA A 110 -23.84 -16.55 -18.97
N ALA A 111 -23.01 -16.28 -19.99
CA ALA A 111 -21.57 -16.46 -19.90
C ALA A 111 -20.93 -15.56 -18.83
N MET A 112 -21.35 -14.31 -18.71
CA MET A 112 -20.88 -13.41 -17.65
C MET A 112 -21.32 -13.86 -16.25
N ILE A 113 -22.52 -14.40 -16.09
CA ILE A 113 -22.98 -14.96 -14.82
C ILE A 113 -22.16 -16.20 -14.45
N LEU A 114 -21.88 -17.08 -15.41
CA LEU A 114 -21.02 -18.25 -15.19
C LEU A 114 -19.58 -17.86 -14.85
N LEU A 115 -19.00 -16.90 -15.57
CA LEU A 115 -17.69 -16.35 -15.26
C LEU A 115 -17.68 -15.68 -13.88
N SER A 116 -18.72 -14.94 -13.55
CA SER A 116 -18.86 -14.26 -12.24
C SER A 116 -19.06 -15.26 -11.10
N PHE A 117 -19.72 -16.40 -11.35
CA PHE A 117 -19.85 -17.50 -10.40
C PHE A 117 -18.51 -18.22 -10.17
N PHE A 118 -17.75 -18.46 -11.24
CA PHE A 118 -16.40 -19.02 -11.14
C PHE A 118 -15.42 -18.07 -10.46
N VAL A 119 -15.48 -16.77 -10.75
CA VAL A 119 -14.66 -15.73 -10.10
C VAL A 119 -15.08 -15.53 -8.65
N LYS A 120 -16.38 -15.58 -8.30
CA LYS A 120 -16.82 -15.55 -6.89
C LYS A 120 -16.21 -16.70 -6.09
N ASN A 121 -16.18 -17.91 -6.64
CA ASN A 121 -15.67 -19.08 -5.93
C ASN A 121 -14.13 -19.09 -5.82
N SER A 122 -13.41 -18.30 -6.63
CA SER A 122 -11.94 -18.17 -6.54
C SER A 122 -11.46 -16.86 -5.91
N VAL A 123 -12.30 -15.82 -5.83
CA VAL A 123 -11.93 -14.45 -5.41
C VAL A 123 -12.72 -13.96 -4.17
N LEU A 124 -13.72 -14.69 -3.69
CA LEU A 124 -14.32 -14.43 -2.36
C LEU A 124 -13.63 -15.24 -1.25
N SER A 125 -12.33 -15.07 -1.12
CA SER A 125 -11.71 -15.16 0.20
C SER A 125 -11.72 -13.73 0.76
N ASP A 126 -11.85 -13.58 2.09
CA ASP A 126 -11.79 -12.29 2.78
C ASP A 126 -10.80 -11.32 2.12
N ASN A 127 -11.17 -10.04 2.04
CA ASN A 127 -10.36 -8.94 1.48
C ASN A 127 -8.99 -8.71 2.18
N THR A 128 -8.50 -9.67 2.95
CA THR A 128 -7.20 -9.66 3.63
C THR A 128 -6.30 -10.73 3.00
N ASP A 129 -5.53 -10.32 1.99
CA ASP A 129 -4.43 -11.10 1.44
C ASP A 129 -3.25 -11.08 2.44
N PHE A 130 -3.37 -11.90 3.50
CA PHE A 130 -2.37 -12.00 4.57
C PHE A 130 -0.98 -12.34 4.02
N TYR A 131 -0.91 -13.12 2.94
CA TYR A 131 0.36 -13.39 2.30
C TYR A 131 1.02 -12.10 1.82
N ARG A 132 0.29 -11.25 1.10
CA ARG A 132 0.81 -9.95 0.63
C ARG A 132 1.19 -9.00 1.77
N GLU A 133 0.43 -8.99 2.85
CA GLU A 133 0.67 -8.12 4.00
C GLU A 133 1.93 -8.52 4.79
N TYR A 134 2.18 -9.83 4.93
CA TYR A 134 3.20 -10.34 5.86
C TYR A 134 4.40 -11.02 5.20
N ALA A 135 4.36 -11.35 3.91
CA ALA A 135 5.48 -11.96 3.21
C ALA A 135 6.55 -10.92 2.84
N ASP A 136 7.61 -10.87 3.66
CA ASP A 136 8.83 -10.11 3.38
C ASP A 136 9.99 -11.07 3.13
N TRP A 137 10.18 -11.43 1.86
CA TRP A 137 11.29 -12.27 1.43
C TRP A 137 12.58 -11.48 1.15
N ASN A 138 12.54 -10.14 1.22
CA ASN A 138 13.72 -9.33 0.98
C ASN A 138 14.56 -9.12 2.25
N ASN A 139 13.94 -9.31 3.41
CA ASN A 139 14.55 -9.09 4.71
C ASN A 139 14.83 -10.41 5.45
N LEU A 140 15.69 -11.25 4.84
CA LEU A 140 16.17 -12.47 5.47
C LEU A 140 17.26 -12.14 6.52
N PRO A 141 17.41 -12.95 7.58
CA PRO A 141 18.41 -12.67 8.61
C PRO A 141 19.83 -12.83 8.05
N SER A 142 20.64 -11.77 8.15
CA SER A 142 22.06 -11.79 7.79
C SER A 142 22.94 -12.03 9.02
N LEU A 143 23.93 -12.90 8.87
CA LEU A 143 25.02 -13.08 9.85
C LEU A 143 26.26 -12.25 9.50
N VAL A 144 26.38 -11.76 8.26
CA VAL A 144 27.52 -10.94 7.81
C VAL A 144 27.61 -9.66 8.64
N GLU A 145 26.47 -9.07 9.00
CA GLU A 145 26.41 -7.88 9.86
C GLU A 145 26.85 -8.13 11.32
N LYS A 146 26.85 -9.40 11.77
CA LYS A 146 27.30 -9.79 13.12
C LYS A 146 28.80 -10.13 13.19
N GLY A 147 29.55 -9.90 12.11
CA GLY A 147 31.01 -10.05 12.09
C GLY A 147 31.53 -11.50 12.01
N THR A 148 30.65 -12.46 11.71
CA THR A 148 31.08 -13.83 11.42
C THR A 148 31.66 -13.88 10.00
N ASN A 149 32.99 -14.00 9.88
CA ASN A 149 33.71 -14.09 8.61
C ASN A 149 33.58 -15.48 7.95
N GLU A 150 32.38 -16.06 7.95
CA GLU A 150 32.13 -17.32 7.27
C GLU A 150 31.88 -17.06 5.78
N ASN A 151 32.88 -17.39 4.97
CA ASN A 151 32.90 -17.08 3.54
C ASN A 151 31.69 -17.68 2.78
N TRP A 152 31.22 -18.85 3.22
CA TRP A 152 30.09 -19.54 2.58
C TRP A 152 28.74 -18.85 2.81
N LEU A 153 28.50 -18.27 3.99
CA LEU A 153 27.27 -17.53 4.30
C LEU A 153 27.17 -16.26 3.44
N ASN A 154 28.28 -15.51 3.35
CA ASN A 154 28.35 -14.35 2.48
C ASN A 154 28.08 -14.71 1.02
N THR A 155 28.62 -15.84 0.56
CA THR A 155 28.39 -16.35 -0.80
C THR A 155 26.89 -16.56 -1.06
N ILE A 156 26.18 -17.21 -0.13
CA ILE A 156 24.74 -17.48 -0.29
C ILE A 156 23.91 -16.20 -0.23
N GLU A 157 24.26 -15.27 0.66
CA GLU A 157 23.58 -13.98 0.75
C GLU A 157 23.73 -13.17 -0.55
N VAL A 158 24.93 -13.17 -1.14
CA VAL A 158 25.19 -12.53 -2.44
C VAL A 158 24.36 -13.18 -3.55
N LEU A 159 24.36 -14.52 -3.63
CA LEU A 159 23.53 -15.25 -4.61
C LEU A 159 22.05 -14.90 -4.44
N TYR A 160 21.58 -14.80 -3.20
CA TYR A 160 20.18 -14.48 -2.92
C TYR A 160 19.82 -13.06 -3.34
N LYS A 161 20.68 -12.07 -3.01
CA LYS A 161 20.52 -10.67 -3.44
C LYS A 161 20.52 -10.54 -4.97
N ASN A 162 21.32 -11.36 -5.65
CA ASN A 162 21.36 -11.45 -7.12
C ASN A 162 20.20 -12.27 -7.72
N LYS A 163 19.30 -12.81 -6.89
CA LYS A 163 18.17 -13.66 -7.29
C LYS A 163 18.58 -14.95 -7.99
N GLU A 164 19.78 -15.44 -7.72
CA GLU A 164 20.32 -16.70 -8.24
C GLU A 164 19.77 -17.91 -7.46
N TYR A 165 18.44 -18.00 -7.36
CA TYR A 165 17.76 -19.01 -6.55
C TYR A 165 18.06 -20.43 -7.03
N GLU A 166 18.17 -20.65 -8.34
CA GLU A 166 18.54 -21.95 -8.90
C GLU A 166 19.92 -22.43 -8.44
N THR A 167 20.86 -21.49 -8.33
CA THR A 167 22.22 -21.79 -7.84
C THR A 167 22.13 -22.22 -6.38
N ILE A 168 21.41 -21.46 -5.55
CA ILE A 168 21.25 -21.74 -4.11
C ILE A 168 20.65 -23.12 -3.87
N VAL A 169 19.58 -23.50 -4.58
CA VAL A 169 18.93 -24.80 -4.35
C VAL A 169 19.78 -25.99 -4.76
N LYS A 170 20.70 -25.80 -5.72
CA LYS A 170 21.68 -26.80 -6.17
C LYS A 170 22.93 -26.87 -5.29
N LEU A 171 23.16 -25.89 -4.40
CA LEU A 171 24.27 -25.96 -3.45
C LEU A 171 24.07 -27.16 -2.53
N ASP A 172 25.11 -27.99 -2.50
CA ASP A 172 25.32 -29.02 -1.49
C ASP A 172 26.60 -28.66 -0.75
N ASN A 173 26.51 -28.54 0.57
CA ASN A 173 27.54 -27.96 1.41
C ASN A 173 27.66 -28.80 2.70
N GLU A 174 28.85 -28.88 3.27
CA GLU A 174 29.09 -29.45 4.61
C GLU A 174 28.22 -28.77 5.68
N HIS A 175 27.78 -27.54 5.44
CA HIS A 175 26.85 -26.78 6.27
C HIS A 175 25.36 -26.98 5.91
N SER A 176 24.98 -28.07 5.25
CA SER A 176 23.61 -28.29 4.77
C SER A 176 22.54 -28.32 5.87
N ASN A 177 22.93 -28.58 7.12
CA ASN A 177 22.04 -28.55 8.28
C ASN A 177 22.13 -27.23 9.08
N ASP A 178 22.91 -26.25 8.64
CA ASP A 178 22.94 -24.94 9.28
C ASP A 178 21.60 -24.21 9.11
N ALA A 179 21.14 -23.55 10.17
CA ALA A 179 19.82 -22.92 10.15
C ALA A 179 19.72 -21.77 9.13
N TYR A 180 20.77 -20.96 8.96
CA TYR A 180 20.79 -19.90 7.96
C TYR A 180 20.83 -20.49 6.55
N PHE A 181 21.63 -21.53 6.33
CA PHE A 181 21.62 -22.26 5.05
C PHE A 181 20.20 -22.74 4.70
N LEU A 182 19.52 -23.39 5.65
CA LEU A 182 18.15 -23.88 5.47
C LEU A 182 17.14 -22.75 5.22
N ILE A 183 17.29 -21.59 5.90
CA ILE A 183 16.46 -20.41 5.63
C ILE A 183 16.62 -19.97 4.18
N TYR A 184 17.84 -19.69 3.73
CA TYR A 184 18.09 -19.20 2.37
C TYR A 184 17.67 -20.23 1.31
N LYS A 185 17.96 -21.52 1.53
CA LYS A 185 17.59 -22.59 0.60
C LYS A 185 16.08 -22.79 0.52
N GLY A 186 15.37 -22.77 1.66
CA GLY A 186 13.92 -22.91 1.70
C GLY A 186 13.21 -21.73 1.02
N VAL A 187 13.70 -20.50 1.27
CA VAL A 187 13.16 -19.31 0.61
C VAL A 187 13.49 -19.31 -0.89
N ALA A 188 14.67 -19.75 -1.31
CA ALA A 188 15.01 -19.90 -2.73
C ALA A 188 14.04 -20.87 -3.44
N TYR A 189 13.73 -22.03 -2.85
CA TYR A 189 12.68 -22.91 -3.38
C TYR A 189 11.30 -22.22 -3.45
N ALA A 190 10.92 -21.46 -2.42
CA ALA A 190 9.67 -20.70 -2.41
C ALA A 190 9.60 -19.65 -3.53
N GLN A 191 10.72 -18.97 -3.82
CA GLN A 191 10.84 -18.00 -4.93
C GLN A 191 10.77 -18.67 -6.30
N LEU A 192 11.30 -19.90 -6.43
CA LEU A 192 11.16 -20.74 -7.62
C LEU A 192 9.77 -21.38 -7.74
N ASN A 193 8.86 -21.08 -6.82
CA ASN A 193 7.52 -21.67 -6.72
C ASN A 193 7.53 -23.20 -6.54
N ASP A 194 8.63 -23.77 -6.05
CA ASP A 194 8.76 -25.17 -5.67
C ASP A 194 8.36 -25.34 -4.20
N ILE A 195 7.04 -25.32 -3.98
CA ILE A 195 6.44 -25.33 -2.64
C ILE A 195 6.74 -26.63 -1.89
N ASN A 196 6.88 -27.75 -2.59
CA ASN A 196 7.15 -29.06 -1.99
C ASN A 196 8.56 -29.09 -1.38
N ASN A 197 9.57 -28.69 -2.15
CA ASN A 197 10.93 -28.67 -1.63
C ASN A 197 11.12 -27.56 -0.59
N ALA A 198 10.46 -26.41 -0.74
CA ALA A 198 10.45 -25.36 0.28
C ALA A 198 9.94 -25.89 1.63
N ASN A 199 8.79 -26.58 1.63
CA ASN A 199 8.25 -27.19 2.85
C ASN A 199 9.20 -28.22 3.47
N ARG A 200 9.82 -29.09 2.65
CA ARG A 200 10.80 -30.09 3.14
C ARG A 200 12.00 -29.42 3.81
N VAL A 201 12.52 -28.35 3.23
CA VAL A 201 13.65 -27.60 3.83
C VAL A 201 13.21 -26.89 5.11
N PHE A 202 12.01 -26.30 5.15
CA PHE A 202 11.50 -25.68 6.37
C PHE A 202 11.17 -26.71 7.47
N ASP A 203 10.81 -27.95 7.12
CA ASP A 203 10.69 -29.04 8.10
C ASP A 203 12.05 -29.38 8.73
N LEU A 204 13.13 -29.38 7.95
CA LEU A 204 14.48 -29.53 8.50
C LEU A 204 14.83 -28.36 9.44
N LEU A 205 14.47 -27.12 9.05
CA LEU A 205 14.71 -25.94 9.89
C LEU A 205 13.95 -26.00 11.22
N VAL A 206 12.68 -26.41 11.20
CA VAL A 206 11.87 -26.55 12.42
C VAL A 206 12.47 -27.58 13.39
N ASN A 207 13.08 -28.64 12.87
CA ASN A 207 13.68 -29.71 13.68
C ASN A 207 15.15 -29.45 14.04
N ASN A 208 15.68 -28.26 13.73
CA ASN A 208 17.04 -27.88 14.05
C ASN A 208 17.14 -27.30 15.48
N ASP A 209 18.25 -27.52 16.18
CA ASP A 209 18.47 -27.04 17.55
C ASP A 209 18.87 -25.55 17.66
N SER A 210 18.76 -24.79 16.56
CA SER A 210 19.07 -23.36 16.51
C SER A 210 17.94 -22.47 17.04
N LEU A 211 18.31 -21.29 17.53
CA LEU A 211 17.37 -20.19 17.85
C LEU A 211 16.52 -19.78 16.64
N GLU A 212 17.00 -20.04 15.42
CA GLU A 212 16.29 -19.68 14.19
C GLU A 212 15.24 -20.72 13.76
N SER A 213 15.16 -21.87 14.43
CA SER A 213 14.26 -22.99 14.09
C SER A 213 12.79 -22.57 13.98
N THR A 214 12.34 -21.69 14.88
CA THR A 214 10.96 -21.21 14.93
C THR A 214 10.55 -20.40 13.70
N ARG A 215 11.50 -19.89 12.91
CA ARG A 215 11.23 -19.26 11.61
C ARG A 215 10.65 -20.23 10.58
N GLY A 216 10.99 -21.52 10.69
CA GLY A 216 10.44 -22.55 9.80
C GLY A 216 8.90 -22.59 9.87
N TYR A 217 8.31 -22.44 11.06
CA TYR A 217 6.86 -22.35 11.20
C TYR A 217 6.29 -21.11 10.49
N TRP A 218 6.94 -19.95 10.65
CA TRP A 218 6.50 -18.72 10.01
C TRP A 218 6.57 -18.81 8.48
N TYR A 219 7.67 -19.33 7.93
CA TYR A 219 7.78 -19.45 6.47
C TYR A 219 6.81 -20.47 5.90
N LYS A 220 6.58 -21.60 6.58
CA LYS A 220 5.52 -22.55 6.19
C LYS A 220 4.14 -21.90 6.23
N LEU A 221 3.85 -21.05 7.23
CA LEU A 221 2.60 -20.29 7.29
C LEU A 221 2.45 -19.40 6.05
N LEU A 222 3.49 -18.67 5.67
CA LEU A 222 3.45 -17.85 4.45
C LEU A 222 3.17 -18.69 3.20
N LEU A 223 3.75 -19.89 3.07
CA LEU A 223 3.44 -20.80 1.96
C LEU A 223 1.97 -21.24 1.96
N LEU A 224 1.42 -21.63 3.11
CA LEU A 224 0.01 -22.01 3.24
C LEU A 224 -0.94 -20.86 2.91
N LEU A 225 -0.60 -19.63 3.33
CA LEU A 225 -1.35 -18.42 2.98
C LEU A 225 -1.29 -18.15 1.47
N LYS A 226 -0.12 -18.31 0.84
CA LYS A 226 0.06 -18.17 -0.62
C LYS A 226 -0.79 -19.17 -1.41
N GLU A 227 -0.90 -20.40 -0.92
CA GLU A 227 -1.71 -21.45 -1.54
C GLU A 227 -3.21 -21.40 -1.14
N ASN A 228 -3.63 -20.39 -0.36
CA ASN A 228 -4.99 -20.25 0.16
C ASN A 228 -5.49 -21.46 0.98
N LYS A 229 -4.57 -22.19 1.65
CA LYS A 229 -4.88 -23.34 2.51
C LYS A 229 -5.27 -22.87 3.93
N LYS A 230 -6.39 -22.17 4.04
CA LYS A 230 -6.85 -21.47 5.27
C LYS A 230 -6.87 -22.37 6.51
N GLU A 231 -7.42 -23.58 6.42
CA GLU A 231 -7.53 -24.48 7.57
C GLU A 231 -6.18 -25.01 8.06
N GLU A 232 -5.24 -25.24 7.15
CA GLU A 232 -3.88 -25.65 7.50
C GLU A 232 -3.09 -24.49 8.11
N ALA A 233 -3.27 -23.27 7.55
CA ALA A 233 -2.71 -22.05 8.11
C ALA A 233 -3.20 -21.82 9.56
N LYS A 234 -4.49 -21.99 9.84
CA LYS A 234 -5.06 -21.92 11.19
C LYS A 234 -4.41 -22.92 12.16
N LYS A 235 -4.25 -24.18 11.74
CA LYS A 235 -3.57 -25.20 12.57
C LYS A 235 -2.13 -24.83 12.88
N LEU A 236 -1.40 -24.28 11.89
CA LEU A 236 -0.03 -23.85 12.08
C LEU A 236 0.09 -22.60 12.96
N LEU A 237 -0.85 -21.66 12.85
CA LEU A 237 -0.95 -20.50 13.74
C LEU A 237 -1.12 -20.93 15.20
N ILE A 238 -2.01 -21.90 15.48
CA ILE A 238 -2.18 -22.45 16.83
C ILE A 238 -0.86 -23.01 17.36
N LEU A 239 -0.05 -23.66 16.52
CA LEU A 239 1.26 -24.17 16.91
C LEU A 239 2.25 -23.04 17.26
N ILE A 240 2.32 -22.00 16.41
CA ILE A 240 3.16 -20.81 16.65
C ILE A 240 2.74 -20.12 17.97
N LEU A 241 1.44 -20.08 18.27
CA LEU A 241 0.92 -19.40 19.45
C LEU A 241 1.14 -20.15 20.78
N LYS A 242 1.69 -21.37 20.77
CA LYS A 242 1.99 -22.13 22.00
C LYS A 242 3.15 -21.54 22.80
N ASP A 243 4.09 -20.86 22.14
CA ASP A 243 5.25 -20.25 22.78
C ASP A 243 5.41 -18.79 22.32
N LYS A 244 5.46 -17.87 23.28
CA LYS A 244 5.62 -16.43 23.05
C LYS A 244 7.00 -16.07 22.47
N ASN A 245 7.97 -16.96 22.62
CA ASN A 245 9.33 -16.78 22.08
C ASN A 245 9.43 -17.15 20.60
N ASN A 246 8.38 -17.74 20.01
CA ASN A 246 8.38 -18.07 18.58
C ASN A 246 8.53 -16.82 17.71
N TYR A 247 9.30 -16.96 16.63
CA TYR A 247 9.48 -15.90 15.65
C TYR A 247 8.12 -15.41 15.11
N ASN A 248 7.96 -14.07 15.05
CA ASN A 248 6.74 -13.40 14.61
C ASN A 248 5.46 -13.76 15.40
N TYR A 249 5.56 -14.18 16.66
CA TYR A 249 4.41 -14.50 17.52
C TYR A 249 3.28 -13.44 17.48
N ASN A 250 3.62 -12.16 17.62
CA ASN A 250 2.62 -11.09 17.61
C ASN A 250 1.89 -10.96 16.26
N LYS A 251 2.61 -11.12 15.15
CA LYS A 251 2.02 -11.11 13.81
C LYS A 251 1.14 -12.34 13.60
N ALA A 252 1.59 -13.51 14.04
CA ALA A 252 0.78 -14.73 14.01
C ALA A 252 -0.52 -14.56 14.82
N LYS A 253 -0.46 -13.92 15.99
CA LYS A 253 -1.65 -13.63 16.81
C LYS A 253 -2.64 -12.72 16.09
N GLU A 254 -2.13 -11.69 15.41
CA GLU A 254 -2.94 -10.78 14.61
C GLU A 254 -3.65 -11.51 13.47
N ILE A 255 -2.91 -12.31 12.68
CA ILE A 255 -3.47 -13.11 11.58
C ILE A 255 -4.53 -14.08 12.12
N HIS A 256 -4.23 -14.81 13.20
CA HIS A 256 -5.17 -15.76 13.80
C HIS A 256 -6.48 -15.08 14.21
N THR A 257 -6.40 -13.92 14.86
CA THR A 257 -7.58 -13.14 15.30
C THR A 257 -8.41 -12.65 14.11
N LYS A 258 -7.77 -12.22 13.01
CA LYS A 258 -8.46 -11.78 11.79
C LYS A 258 -9.05 -12.94 10.98
N MET A 259 -8.66 -14.19 11.24
CA MET A 259 -9.11 -15.38 10.53
C MET A 259 -10.29 -16.12 11.20
N GLU A 260 -10.56 -15.82 12.48
CA GLU A 260 -11.72 -16.31 13.25
C GLU A 260 -13.04 -15.70 12.72
#